data_AF-A0A6L6WL45-F1
#
_entry.id   AF-A0A6L6WL45-F1
#
_cell.length_a   1.000
_cell.length_b   1.000
_cell.length_c   1.000
_cell.angle_alpha   90.00
_cell.angle_beta   90.00
_cell.angle_gamma   90.00
#
_symmetry.space_group_name_H-M   'P 1'
#
loop_
_entity.id
_entity.type
_entity.pdbx_description
1 polymer ?
#
loop_
_entity_poly.entity_id
_entity_poly.type
_entity_poly.pdbx_seq_one_letter_code
_entity_poly.pdbx_strand_id
1 'polypeptide(L)'
;MRILQTATVVTALALSSGFASAQTSNIVDFDSLLTTCSNSGPTCVSQLQAALATINAAKATLSPAAVDGLLGSLATVAVSAARTHTAVATELAGVLESAASSASPTRQAALSNIANQVSSGAANEVDLSGVAGSQTG
;
A
#
# COMPACT_ATOMS: atom_id res chain seq x y z
N MET A 1 -28.61 37.77 -43.60
CA MET A 1 -27.75 36.67 -44.12
C MET A 1 -27.03 36.05 -42.92
N ARG A 2 -27.37 34.80 -42.57
CA ARG A 2 -26.49 33.60 -42.58
C ARG A 2 -25.26 33.77 -41.67
N ILE A 3 -25.31 33.27 -40.42
CA ILE A 3 -24.85 31.93 -39.95
C ILE A 3 -23.40 31.63 -40.34
N LEU A 4 -22.56 31.28 -39.35
CA LEU A 4 -21.66 30.10 -39.29
C LEU A 4 -20.57 30.35 -38.24
N GLN A 5 -20.60 29.67 -37.10
CA GLN A 5 -19.87 28.40 -36.85
C GLN A 5 -18.35 28.57 -36.93
N THR A 6 -17.72 28.90 -35.81
CA THR A 6 -16.30 28.59 -35.59
C THR A 6 -16.21 27.22 -34.94
N ALA A 7 -16.00 26.22 -35.79
CA ALA A 7 -15.58 24.88 -35.42
C ALA A 7 -14.18 24.94 -34.79
N THR A 8 -14.06 24.53 -33.54
CA THR A 8 -12.76 24.30 -32.91
C THR A 8 -12.23 22.95 -33.39
N VAL A 9 -11.14 23.03 -34.14
CA VAL A 9 -10.45 21.91 -34.78
C VAL A 9 -9.88 20.95 -33.73
N VAL A 10 -10.30 19.69 -33.84
CA VAL A 10 -9.62 18.52 -33.25
C VAL A 10 -8.22 18.44 -33.84
N THR A 11 -7.20 18.59 -33.02
CA THR A 11 -5.82 18.24 -33.38
C THR A 11 -5.39 17.01 -32.58
N ALA A 12 -4.93 16.03 -33.34
CA ALA A 12 -4.56 14.69 -32.94
C ALA A 12 -3.41 14.67 -31.92
N LEU A 13 -3.59 13.97 -30.80
CA LEU A 13 -2.49 13.41 -30.03
C LEU A 13 -2.03 12.12 -30.72
N ALA A 14 -1.06 12.25 -31.62
CA ALA A 14 -0.16 11.16 -31.93
C ALA A 14 1.11 11.39 -31.11
N LEU A 15 1.35 10.62 -30.04
CA LEU A 15 2.71 10.38 -29.56
C LEU A 15 2.82 8.99 -28.88
N SER A 16 3.62 8.17 -29.54
CA SER A 16 4.52 7.15 -29.00
C SER A 16 3.91 5.93 -28.29
N SER A 17 3.88 4.83 -29.03
CA SER A 17 4.16 3.49 -28.54
C SER A 17 5.56 3.47 -27.91
N GLY A 18 5.65 3.77 -26.62
CA GLY A 18 6.84 3.54 -25.81
C GLY A 18 6.43 2.72 -24.59
N PHE A 19 6.85 1.47 -24.52
CA PHE A 19 6.80 0.71 -23.28
C PHE A 19 7.81 1.35 -22.31
N ALA A 20 7.36 2.25 -21.45
CA ALA A 20 8.17 2.84 -20.40
C ALA A 20 7.32 2.97 -19.13
N SER A 21 7.61 2.09 -18.18
CA SER A 21 6.96 1.84 -16.91
C SER A 21 6.91 3.10 -16.03
N ALA A 22 5.78 3.79 -15.95
CA ALA A 22 5.60 4.89 -14.98
C ALA A 22 4.15 5.12 -14.51
N GLN A 23 3.17 4.37 -15.03
CA GLN A 23 1.82 4.36 -14.46
C GLN A 23 1.68 3.18 -13.52
N THR A 24 2.48 3.18 -12.44
CA THR A 24 1.94 2.69 -11.17
C THR A 24 0.90 3.73 -10.78
N SER A 25 -0.29 3.65 -11.40
CA SER A 25 -1.50 4.09 -10.71
C SER A 25 -1.38 3.47 -9.33
N ASN A 26 -1.26 4.29 -8.29
CA ASN A 26 -1.17 3.84 -6.90
C ASN A 26 -2.36 2.90 -6.67
N ILE A 27 -2.14 1.58 -6.82
CA ILE A 27 -3.15 0.54 -6.59
C ILE A 27 -3.65 0.67 -5.15
N VAL A 28 -2.79 1.19 -4.27
CA VAL A 28 -3.07 1.58 -2.90
C VAL A 28 -2.48 2.97 -2.68
N ASP A 29 -3.30 3.92 -2.22
CA ASP A 29 -2.86 5.27 -1.85
C ASP A 29 -2.38 5.29 -0.38
N PHE A 30 -1.10 4.98 -0.17
CA PHE A 30 -0.51 4.86 1.17
C PHE A 30 -0.47 6.19 1.93
N ASP A 31 -0.46 7.33 1.24
CA ASP A 31 -0.46 8.67 1.83
C ASP A 31 -1.82 9.00 2.48
N SER A 32 -2.91 8.75 1.76
CA SER A 32 -4.28 8.86 2.28
C SER A 32 -4.57 7.84 3.37
N LEU A 33 -4.01 6.62 3.28
CA LEU A 33 -4.04 5.62 4.35
C LEU A 33 -3.35 6.14 5.62
N LEU A 34 -2.13 6.68 5.52
CA LEU A 34 -1.39 7.21 6.66
C LEU A 34 -2.16 8.36 7.33
N THR A 35 -2.74 9.25 6.51
CA THR A 35 -3.58 10.36 6.98
C THR A 35 -4.83 9.85 7.69
N THR A 36 -5.53 8.87 7.11
CA THR A 36 -6.73 8.26 7.71
C THR A 36 -6.39 7.56 9.02
N CYS A 37 -5.27 6.82 9.03
CA CYS A 37 -4.77 6.10 10.19
C CYS A 37 -4.33 7.00 11.32
N SER A 38 -3.86 8.21 11.02
CA SER A 38 -3.52 9.22 12.03
C SER A 38 -4.78 9.78 12.69
N ASN A 39 -5.89 9.90 11.96
CA ASN A 39 -7.13 10.49 12.45
C ASN A 39 -8.06 9.48 13.16
N SER A 40 -8.16 8.24 12.68
CA SER A 40 -9.09 7.23 13.20
C SER A 40 -8.51 5.81 13.14
N GLY A 41 -8.20 5.23 14.31
CA GLY A 41 -7.73 3.85 14.45
C GLY A 41 -8.63 2.78 13.81
N PRO A 42 -9.95 2.69 14.09
CA PRO A 42 -10.79 1.64 13.51
C PRO A 42 -10.96 1.78 12.00
N THR A 43 -11.05 3.02 11.49
CA THR A 43 -11.11 3.28 10.03
C THR A 43 -9.80 2.87 9.34
N CYS A 44 -8.65 3.04 10.01
CA CYS A 44 -7.36 2.56 9.53
C CYS A 44 -7.35 1.07 9.22
N VAL A 45 -7.84 0.26 10.17
CA VAL A 45 -7.86 -1.21 10.06
C VAL A 45 -8.65 -1.64 8.82
N SER A 46 -9.85 -1.10 8.63
CA SER A 46 -10.68 -1.42 7.46
C SER A 46 -10.01 -1.02 6.14
N GLN A 47 -9.37 0.15 6.11
CA GLN A 47 -8.68 0.63 4.91
C GLN A 47 -7.42 -0.20 4.59
N LEU A 48 -6.67 -0.62 5.61
CA LEU A 48 -5.51 -1.50 5.44
C LEU A 48 -5.93 -2.90 4.97
N GLN A 49 -7.05 -3.44 5.47
CA GLN A 49 -7.61 -4.70 4.95
C GLN A 49 -8.03 -4.57 3.49
N ALA A 50 -8.69 -3.48 3.12
CA ALA A 50 -9.08 -3.22 1.73
C ALA A 50 -7.85 -3.12 0.82
N ALA A 51 -6.81 -2.40 1.26
CA ALA A 51 -5.54 -2.32 0.54
C ALA A 51 -4.88 -3.69 0.35
N LEU A 52 -4.86 -4.52 1.40
CA LEU A 52 -4.34 -5.88 1.33
C LEU A 52 -5.12 -6.74 0.32
N ALA A 53 -6.44 -6.65 0.33
CA ALA A 53 -7.29 -7.37 -0.62
C ALA A 53 -7.00 -6.94 -2.07
N THR A 54 -6.81 -5.64 -2.32
CA THR A 54 -6.44 -5.13 -3.64
C THR A 54 -5.06 -5.62 -4.08
N ILE A 55 -4.06 -5.62 -3.17
CA ILE A 55 -2.72 -6.18 -3.46
C ILE A 55 -2.81 -7.66 -3.80
N ASN A 56 -3.59 -8.44 -3.05
CA ASN A 56 -3.80 -9.85 -3.32
C ASN A 56 -4.53 -10.11 -4.65
N ALA A 57 -5.51 -9.28 -5.01
CA ALA A 57 -6.15 -9.36 -6.31
C ALA A 57 -5.19 -9.02 -7.46
N ALA A 58 -4.27 -8.07 -7.24
CA ALA A 58 -3.26 -7.68 -8.22
C ALA A 58 -2.04 -8.61 -8.27
N LYS A 59 -1.89 -9.58 -7.36
CA LYS A 59 -0.76 -10.53 -7.38
C LYS A 59 -0.60 -11.30 -8.68
N ALA A 60 -1.70 -11.61 -9.35
CA ALA A 60 -1.66 -12.35 -10.61
C ALA A 60 -1.05 -11.54 -11.76
N THR A 61 -1.02 -10.21 -11.64
CA THR A 61 -0.52 -9.28 -12.66
C THR A 61 0.78 -8.58 -12.26
N LEU A 62 1.13 -8.59 -10.98
CA LEU A 62 2.35 -7.97 -10.44
C LEU A 62 3.47 -9.00 -10.24
N SER A 63 4.72 -8.52 -10.30
CA SER A 63 5.86 -9.36 -9.93
C SER A 63 5.89 -9.60 -8.41
N PRO A 64 6.46 -10.72 -7.94
CA PRO A 64 6.59 -11.00 -6.50
C PRO A 64 7.30 -9.89 -5.73
N ALA A 65 8.34 -9.30 -6.34
CA ALA A 65 9.07 -8.18 -5.75
C ALA A 65 8.22 -6.90 -5.62
N ALA A 66 7.34 -6.62 -6.60
CA ALA A 66 6.41 -5.49 -6.51
C ALA A 66 5.37 -5.71 -5.40
N VAL A 67 4.84 -6.93 -5.28
CA VAL A 67 3.91 -7.32 -4.21
C VAL A 67 4.59 -7.19 -2.84
N ASP A 68 5.81 -7.71 -2.67
CA ASP A 68 6.57 -7.60 -1.42
C ASP A 68 6.88 -6.13 -1.06
N GLY A 69 7.11 -5.27 -2.05
CA GLY A 69 7.25 -3.83 -1.87
C GLY A 69 5.96 -3.20 -1.32
N LEU A 70 4.82 -3.48 -1.95
CA LEU A 70 3.51 -2.97 -1.51
C LEU A 70 3.13 -3.46 -0.11
N LEU A 71 3.35 -4.75 0.20
CA LEU A 71 3.12 -5.31 1.54
C LEU A 71 4.04 -4.69 2.58
N GLY A 72 5.27 -4.34 2.20
CA GLY A 72 6.21 -3.65 3.07
C GLY A 72 5.77 -2.22 3.43
N SER A 73 5.27 -1.47 2.44
CA SER A 73 4.65 -0.15 2.67
C SER A 73 3.42 -0.27 3.56
N LEU A 74 2.55 -1.27 3.30
CA LEU A 74 1.37 -1.54 4.12
C LEU A 74 1.76 -1.82 5.57
N ALA A 75 2.81 -2.60 5.79
CA ALA A 75 3.30 -2.89 7.12
C ALA A 75 3.86 -1.67 7.85
N THR A 76 4.57 -0.79 7.13
CA THR A 76 5.06 0.48 7.66
C THR A 76 3.93 1.37 8.15
N VAL A 77 2.84 1.47 7.37
CA VAL A 77 1.62 2.21 7.76
C VAL A 77 0.94 1.56 8.96
N ALA A 78 0.76 0.23 8.94
CA ALA A 78 0.11 -0.50 10.03
C ALA A 78 0.87 -0.38 11.37
N VAL A 79 2.20 -0.47 11.35
CA VAL A 79 3.04 -0.28 12.53
C VAL A 79 2.96 1.17 13.02
N SER A 80 3.04 2.14 12.13
CA SER A 80 2.91 3.56 12.48
C SER A 80 1.54 3.87 13.11
N ALA A 81 0.48 3.27 12.55
CA ALA A 81 -0.87 3.36 13.09
C ALA A 81 -0.95 2.69 14.48
N ALA A 82 -0.36 1.52 14.66
CA ALA A 82 -0.37 0.80 15.94
C ALA A 82 0.41 1.53 17.05
N ARG A 83 1.48 2.25 16.69
CA ARG A 83 2.21 3.13 17.62
C ARG A 83 1.34 4.28 18.13
N THR A 84 0.48 4.81 17.28
CA THR A 84 -0.39 5.97 17.58
C THR A 84 -1.71 5.54 18.22
N HIS A 85 -2.28 4.42 17.77
CA HIS A 85 -3.59 3.89 18.16
C HIS A 85 -3.44 2.48 18.71
N THR A 86 -2.93 2.37 19.93
CA THR A 86 -2.68 1.08 20.59
C THR A 86 -3.95 0.24 20.81
N ALA A 87 -5.12 0.89 20.90
CA ALA A 87 -6.42 0.22 21.04
C ALA A 87 -6.77 -0.70 19.87
N VAL A 88 -6.24 -0.44 18.67
CA VAL A 88 -6.45 -1.27 17.46
C VAL A 88 -5.19 -2.03 17.05
N ALA A 89 -4.15 -2.06 17.90
CA ALA A 89 -2.88 -2.71 17.58
C ALA A 89 -3.06 -4.21 17.29
N THR A 90 -3.90 -4.92 18.03
CA THR A 90 -4.19 -6.35 17.78
C THR A 90 -4.87 -6.57 16.43
N GLU A 91 -5.79 -5.69 16.04
CA GLU A 91 -6.44 -5.78 14.74
C GLU A 91 -5.45 -5.48 13.60
N LEU A 92 -4.60 -4.47 13.77
CA LEU A 92 -3.52 -4.14 12.84
C LEU A 92 -2.50 -5.28 12.70
N ALA A 93 -2.19 -5.98 13.80
CA ALA A 93 -1.38 -7.19 13.78
C ALA A 93 -2.04 -8.29 12.94
N GLY A 94 -3.35 -8.50 13.07
CA GLY A 94 -4.09 -9.44 12.21
C GLY A 94 -4.01 -9.11 10.72
N VAL A 95 -4.01 -7.81 10.37
CA VAL A 95 -3.78 -7.38 8.98
C VAL A 95 -2.35 -7.68 8.52
N LEU A 96 -1.35 -7.42 9.36
CA LEU A 96 0.06 -7.73 9.09
C LEU A 96 0.29 -9.24 8.90
N GLU A 97 -0.41 -10.08 9.67
CA GLU A 97 -0.32 -11.53 9.57
C GLU A 97 -0.96 -12.08 8.29
N SER A 98 -2.07 -11.46 7.88
CA SER A 98 -2.72 -11.71 6.59
C SER A 98 -1.83 -11.25 5.41
N ALA A 99 -1.12 -10.13 5.59
CA ALA A 99 -0.11 -9.65 4.66
C ALA A 99 1.08 -10.61 4.58
N ALA A 100 1.55 -11.13 5.71
CA ALA A 100 2.64 -12.10 5.78
C ALA A 100 2.29 -13.39 5.02
N SER A 101 1.08 -13.92 5.22
CA SER A 101 0.56 -15.09 4.48
C SER A 101 0.48 -14.85 2.97
N SER A 102 0.45 -13.58 2.58
CA SER A 102 0.42 -13.14 1.19
C SER A 102 1.80 -12.77 0.65
N ALA A 103 2.84 -12.71 1.45
CA ALA A 103 4.16 -12.28 1.02
C ALA A 103 5.00 -13.47 0.50
N SER A 104 6.18 -13.18 -0.07
CA SER A 104 7.17 -14.22 -0.33
C SER A 104 7.68 -14.86 0.97
N PRO A 105 8.27 -16.08 0.95
CA PRO A 105 8.70 -16.77 2.18
C PRO A 105 9.67 -15.95 3.04
N THR A 106 10.58 -15.22 2.39
CA THR A 106 11.55 -14.34 3.05
C THR A 106 10.86 -13.16 3.72
N ARG A 107 9.83 -12.60 3.07
CA ARG A 107 9.07 -11.44 3.55
C ARG A 107 8.01 -11.84 4.59
N GLN A 108 7.47 -13.04 4.49
CA GLN A 108 6.50 -13.63 5.41
C GLN A 108 7.07 -13.69 6.83
N ALA A 109 8.30 -14.19 7.01
CA ALA A 109 8.94 -14.27 8.33
C ALA A 109 9.11 -12.88 8.96
N ALA A 110 9.54 -11.88 8.17
CA ALA A 110 9.71 -10.52 8.64
C ALA A 110 8.37 -9.87 9.02
N LEU A 111 7.35 -9.97 8.16
CA LEU A 111 6.01 -9.43 8.42
C LEU A 111 5.31 -10.13 9.60
N SER A 112 5.48 -11.44 9.74
CA SER A 112 4.91 -12.19 10.86
C SER A 112 5.61 -11.84 12.18
N ASN A 113 6.92 -11.59 12.17
CA ASN A 113 7.63 -11.09 13.35
C ASN A 113 7.11 -9.69 13.76
N ILE A 114 6.94 -8.79 12.78
CA ILE A 114 6.34 -7.47 13.00
C ILE A 114 4.92 -7.58 13.55
N ALA A 115 4.08 -8.46 12.99
CA ALA A 115 2.72 -8.71 13.49
C ALA A 115 2.74 -9.13 14.96
N ASN A 116 3.62 -10.06 15.34
CA ASN A 116 3.76 -10.52 16.72
C ASN A 116 4.22 -9.40 17.66
N GLN A 117 5.17 -8.57 17.24
CA GLN A 117 5.63 -7.41 18.02
C GLN A 117 4.52 -6.37 18.21
N VAL A 118 3.76 -6.07 17.16
CA VAL A 118 2.60 -5.15 17.23
C VAL A 118 1.50 -5.72 18.14
N SER A 119 1.18 -7.00 18.00
CA SER A 119 0.18 -7.70 18.83
C SER A 119 0.57 -7.72 20.31
N SER A 120 1.87 -7.84 20.60
CA SER A 120 2.42 -7.82 21.96
C SER A 120 2.50 -6.40 22.55
N GLY A 121 2.06 -5.36 21.83
CA GLY A 121 2.14 -3.96 22.26
C GLY A 121 3.53 -3.33 22.10
N ALA A 122 4.49 -4.05 21.53
CA ALA A 122 5.85 -3.59 21.28
C ALA A 122 5.98 -2.87 19.92
N ALA A 123 4.91 -2.25 19.42
CA ALA A 123 4.89 -1.56 18.12
C ALA A 123 5.99 -0.49 18.00
N ASN A 124 6.38 0.14 19.12
CA ASN A 124 7.46 1.14 19.19
C ASN A 124 8.87 0.55 19.00
N GLU A 125 9.05 -0.74 19.29
CA GLU A 125 10.32 -1.46 19.18
C GLU A 125 10.46 -2.21 17.86
N VAL A 126 9.42 -2.16 17.02
CA VAL A 126 9.43 -2.77 15.69
C VAL A 126 10.50 -2.11 14.81
N ASP A 127 11.46 -2.92 14.37
CA ASP A 127 12.42 -2.55 13.35
C ASP A 127 11.79 -2.75 11.96
N LEU A 128 11.53 -1.64 11.28
CA LEU A 128 10.96 -1.66 9.93
C LEU A 128 12.03 -1.74 8.84
N SER A 129 13.32 -1.72 9.18
CA SER A 129 14.41 -1.63 8.20
C SER A 129 14.50 -2.85 7.28
N GLY A 130 13.99 -4.02 7.70
CA GLY A 130 13.90 -5.22 6.85
C GLY A 130 12.66 -5.28 5.93
N VAL A 131 11.67 -4.41 6.14
CA VAL A 131 10.33 -4.53 5.51
C VAL A 131 9.91 -3.26 4.78
N ALA A 132 10.24 -2.08 5.30
CA ALA A 132 10.27 -0.84 4.52
C ALA A 132 11.28 -1.07 3.40
N GLY A 133 10.77 -1.39 2.20
CA GLY A 133 11.61 -1.70 1.06
C GLY A 133 12.62 -0.58 0.89
N SER A 134 13.90 -0.94 0.87
CA SER A 134 14.97 -0.07 0.42
C SER A 134 14.53 0.56 -0.89
N GLN A 135 14.11 1.82 -0.86
CA GLN A 135 14.15 2.68 -2.04
C GLN A 135 15.62 3.00 -2.28
N THR A 136 16.42 1.99 -2.61
CA THR A 136 17.70 2.22 -3.29
C THR A 136 17.34 2.59 -4.72
N GLY A 137 17.09 3.89 -4.90
CA GLY A 137 17.53 4.56 -6.12
C GLY A 137 19.05 4.57 -6.19
#